data_AF-A0A224Z9B2-F1
#
_entry.id   AF-A0A224Z9B2-F1
#
_cell.length_a   1.000
_cell.length_b   1.000
_cell.length_c   1.000
_cell.angle_alpha   90.00
_cell.angle_beta   90.00
_cell.angle_gamma   90.00
#
_symmetry.space_group_name_H-M   'P 1'
#
loop_
_entity.id
_entity.type
_entity.pdbx_description
1 polymer ?
#
loop_
_entity_poly.entity_id
_entity_poly.type
_entity_poly.pdbx_seq_one_letter_code
_entity_poly.pdbx_strand_id
1 'polypeptide(L)'
;MTPGESVDSAEAPAPSENGALCIIRNMTTGQAHSSTGGSMAKLTLSMEATSTATELMEAIGRHFQYTPDSFELLLQRVTDGDCVSVHTCGDKTLKEIGFHTDGTTRNVLVIYDRDREPPKRLMGPEPEEGSSSNAAAADWVRNTRGAAGESKYYPAETKDAVGYVGLVNQAMTCYLNSLLQTLYMTPEFRNALYRWEFDGTEQDAAKSIPFQLQKLFLLLQTSSKSAIGTTDLTTSFGWDSSEAWQQHDVQELCRVMFDALEHKFKHTDQAKLICQLYEGKLKDYVKCLECGSESAREDTFLDIPLVVRPFGSNQAYGSVEEALRAFVTPETLDGCNQYSCERCGRKCDAHKGLKFVRFPYLLTLQLKRFDFDPATMHRIKLNDKVTFPDVLDLNQFVRSESETESPSDDADTTDSGSALDDEAAVTSTSSGPSSSRQANGPCEDMGSDDEGIDVGSGSGSNADAAANARNLKRNVDTGPYMYELFSIMVHSGS
;
A
#
# COMPACT_ATOMS: atom_id res chain seq x y z
N MET A 1 2.46 -10.25 78.19
CA MET A 1 2.60 -8.88 77.68
C MET A 1 2.66 -8.99 76.17
N THR A 2 1.66 -8.39 75.51
CA THR A 2 1.54 -8.04 74.07
C THR A 2 2.15 -8.95 72.98
N PRO A 3 1.35 -9.35 71.96
CA PRO A 3 1.77 -10.18 70.84
C PRO A 3 2.49 -9.34 69.76
N GLY A 4 3.54 -9.91 69.16
CA GLY A 4 4.23 -9.39 67.98
C GLY A 4 3.56 -9.87 66.70
N GLU A 5 3.47 -8.94 65.75
CA GLU A 5 2.63 -8.95 64.56
C GLU A 5 2.99 -10.02 63.52
N SER A 6 1.94 -10.55 62.91
CA SER A 6 1.95 -11.32 61.67
C SER A 6 2.41 -10.45 60.50
N VAL A 7 3.40 -10.93 59.76
CA VAL A 7 3.82 -10.34 58.47
C VAL A 7 2.74 -10.67 57.45
N ASP A 8 1.88 -9.69 57.17
CA ASP A 8 0.90 -9.77 56.10
C ASP A 8 1.60 -9.69 54.73
N SER A 9 1.12 -10.53 53.82
CA SER A 9 1.59 -10.59 52.45
C SER A 9 1.14 -9.32 51.72
N ALA A 10 2.09 -8.55 51.19
CA ALA A 10 1.78 -7.41 50.33
C ALA A 10 1.20 -7.93 49.00
N GLU A 11 -0.13 -7.97 48.96
CA GLU A 11 -0.97 -8.12 47.78
C GLU A 11 -0.52 -7.10 46.71
N ALA A 12 -0.29 -7.57 45.49
CA ALA A 12 -0.03 -6.70 44.35
C ALA A 12 -1.22 -5.73 44.18
N PRO A 13 -0.99 -4.44 43.83
CA PRO A 13 -2.09 -3.51 43.64
C PRO A 13 -2.99 -4.05 42.52
N ALA A 14 -4.26 -4.28 42.86
CA ALA A 14 -5.31 -4.52 41.88
C ALA A 14 -5.26 -3.42 40.80
N PRO A 15 -5.54 -3.73 39.52
CA PRO A 15 -5.68 -2.69 38.51
C PRO A 15 -6.70 -1.68 39.00
N SER A 16 -6.34 -0.39 39.04
CA SER A 16 -7.27 0.64 39.49
C SER A 16 -8.45 0.69 38.53
N GLU A 17 -9.57 0.10 38.92
CA GLU A 17 -10.85 0.07 38.18
C GLU A 17 -11.49 1.48 38.02
N ASN A 18 -10.74 2.56 38.26
CA ASN A 18 -11.21 3.94 38.35
C ASN A 18 -10.23 4.92 37.67
N GLY A 19 -9.98 4.76 36.37
CA GLY A 19 -9.11 5.64 35.58
C GLY A 19 -9.84 6.31 34.41
N ALA A 20 -9.66 7.61 34.20
CA ALA A 20 -10.11 8.32 33.01
C ALA A 20 -9.03 8.31 31.92
N LEU A 21 -9.31 7.65 30.79
CA LEU A 21 -8.46 7.72 29.60
C LEU A 21 -8.83 8.96 28.77
N CYS A 22 -7.93 9.92 28.68
CA CYS A 22 -8.13 11.23 28.04
C CYS A 22 -7.32 11.32 26.74
N ILE A 23 -7.99 11.60 25.63
CA ILE A 23 -7.40 11.86 24.32
C ILE A 23 -7.59 13.33 23.99
N ILE A 24 -6.52 14.11 24.06
CA ILE A 24 -6.52 15.55 23.87
C ILE A 24 -6.03 15.89 22.47
N ARG A 25 -6.77 16.74 21.76
CA ARG A 25 -6.41 17.28 20.43
C ARG A 25 -6.18 18.78 20.55
N ASN A 26 -5.03 19.26 20.11
CA ASN A 26 -4.75 20.69 20.10
C ASN A 26 -5.24 21.35 18.79
N MET A 27 -6.10 22.38 18.88
CA MET A 27 -6.67 23.14 17.76
C MET A 27 -6.39 24.66 17.85
N THR A 28 -5.36 25.06 18.59
CA THR A 28 -5.03 26.49 18.84
C THR A 28 -4.38 27.16 17.63
N THR A 29 -4.66 28.45 17.39
CA THR A 29 -4.09 29.21 16.25
C THR A 29 -2.59 29.46 16.38
N GLY A 30 -2.00 29.26 17.56
CA GLY A 30 -0.55 29.24 17.75
C GLY A 30 0.17 28.13 16.95
N GLN A 31 -0.55 27.14 16.43
CA GLN A 31 -0.07 26.18 15.42
C GLN A 31 -0.37 26.59 13.97
N ALA A 32 -1.25 27.56 13.74
CA ALA A 32 -1.66 28.00 12.41
C ALA A 32 -0.70 29.02 11.75
N HIS A 33 0.31 29.50 12.48
CA HIS A 33 1.29 30.48 11.98
C HIS A 33 2.73 29.93 11.88
N SER A 34 2.95 28.65 12.17
CA SER A 34 4.10 27.95 11.57
C SER A 34 3.72 27.57 10.15
N SER A 35 4.54 27.94 9.17
CA SER A 35 4.30 27.79 7.73
C SER A 35 4.31 26.33 7.22
N THR A 36 3.94 25.37 8.06
CA THR A 36 3.77 23.95 7.77
C THR A 36 2.40 23.53 8.33
N GLY A 37 1.55 22.97 7.45
CA GLY A 37 0.18 22.58 7.78
C GLY A 37 0.12 21.70 9.03
N GLY A 38 -0.49 22.25 10.10
CA GLY A 38 -0.52 21.62 11.42
C GLY A 38 -1.30 20.31 11.43
N SER A 39 -0.57 19.19 11.52
CA SER A 39 -1.10 17.93 12.06
C SER A 39 -1.43 18.15 13.54
N MET A 40 -2.69 17.91 13.92
CA MET A 40 -3.18 18.07 15.29
C MET A 40 -2.25 17.37 16.28
N ALA A 41 -1.61 18.12 17.17
CA ALA A 41 -0.82 17.52 18.23
C ALA A 41 -1.76 16.79 19.19
N LYS A 42 -1.74 15.45 19.13
CA LYS A 42 -2.60 14.56 19.91
C LYS A 42 -1.84 14.05 21.13
N LEU A 43 -2.39 14.25 22.32
CA LEU A 43 -1.87 13.76 23.59
C LEU A 43 -2.83 12.71 24.17
N THR A 44 -2.30 11.61 24.70
CA THR A 44 -3.10 10.62 25.45
C THR A 44 -2.60 10.58 26.88
N LEU A 45 -3.48 10.83 27.84
CA LEU A 45 -3.21 10.79 29.28
C LEU A 45 -4.16 9.81 29.95
N SER A 46 -3.68 9.11 30.98
CA SER A 46 -4.53 8.38 31.91
C SER A 46 -4.46 9.09 33.25
N MET A 47 -5.61 9.44 33.82
CA MET A 47 -5.74 10.11 35.11
C MET A 47 -6.64 9.30 36.04
N GLU A 48 -6.50 9.46 37.35
CA GLU A 48 -7.40 8.82 38.29
C GLU A 48 -8.79 9.45 38.23
N ALA A 49 -9.84 8.68 38.52
CA ALA A 49 -11.23 9.18 38.52
C ALA A 49 -11.45 10.34 39.51
N THR A 50 -10.64 10.38 40.57
CA THR A 50 -10.63 11.40 41.62
C THR A 50 -9.86 12.66 41.24
N SER A 51 -9.11 12.64 40.12
CA SER A 51 -8.40 13.83 39.66
C SER A 51 -9.37 14.97 39.35
N THR A 52 -8.92 16.19 39.58
CA THR A 52 -9.72 17.40 39.35
C THR A 52 -9.52 17.94 37.94
N ALA A 53 -10.46 18.78 37.47
CA ALA A 53 -10.27 19.51 36.21
C ALA A 53 -9.00 20.38 36.22
N THR A 54 -8.66 20.98 37.37
CA THR A 54 -7.44 21.78 37.54
C THR A 54 -6.18 20.94 37.28
N GLU A 55 -6.09 19.75 37.85
CA GLU A 55 -4.96 18.84 37.65
C GLU A 55 -4.82 18.38 36.18
N LEU A 56 -5.94 18.15 35.50
CA LEU A 56 -5.96 17.82 34.08
C LEU A 56 -5.45 18.99 33.23
N MET A 57 -5.90 20.21 33.52
CA MET A 57 -5.44 21.42 32.84
C MET A 57 -3.95 21.66 33.04
N GLU A 58 -3.42 21.44 34.24
CA GLU A 58 -1.98 21.55 34.54
C GLU A 58 -1.15 20.47 33.83
N ALA A 59 -1.64 19.24 33.74
CA ALA A 59 -0.96 18.16 33.01
C ALA A 59 -0.86 18.46 31.51
N ILE A 60 -1.95 18.96 30.93
CA ILE A 60 -2.01 19.38 29.52
C ILE A 60 -1.11 20.61 29.29
N GLY A 61 -1.16 21.60 30.17
CA GLY A 61 -0.34 22.80 30.12
C GLY A 61 1.15 22.48 30.15
N ARG A 62 1.59 21.58 31.03
CA ARG A 62 3.00 21.11 31.07
C ARG A 62 3.41 20.40 29.78
N HIS A 63 2.55 19.56 29.22
CA HIS A 63 2.88 18.83 27.98
C HIS A 63 3.02 19.77 26.77
N PHE A 64 2.09 20.71 26.60
CA PHE A 64 2.11 21.65 25.47
C PHE A 64 2.92 22.93 25.74
N GLN A 65 3.54 23.03 26.92
CA GLN A 65 4.23 24.23 27.41
C GLN A 65 3.33 25.47 27.40
N TYR A 66 2.04 25.33 27.74
CA TYR A 66 1.10 26.44 27.85
C TYR A 66 0.82 26.77 29.32
N THR A 67 0.57 28.04 29.63
CA THR A 67 0.01 28.38 30.95
C THR A 67 -1.45 27.88 31.00
N PRO A 68 -1.88 27.15 32.06
CA PRO A 68 -3.22 26.55 32.14
C PRO A 68 -4.38 27.53 31.89
N ASP A 69 -4.21 28.80 32.25
CA ASP A 69 -5.23 29.85 32.04
C ASP A 69 -5.26 30.41 30.61
N SER A 70 -4.37 30.00 29.71
CA SER A 70 -4.25 30.59 28.37
C SER A 70 -4.92 29.80 27.25
N PHE A 71 -5.61 28.71 27.57
CA PHE A 71 -6.33 27.90 26.59
C PHE A 71 -7.69 27.45 27.12
N GLU A 72 -8.62 27.17 26.21
CA GLU A 72 -9.91 26.56 26.54
C GLU A 72 -9.86 25.05 26.24
N LEU A 73 -10.44 24.24 27.13
CA LEU A 73 -10.49 22.78 26.98
C LEU A 73 -11.94 22.32 26.99
N LEU A 74 -12.36 21.66 25.90
CA LEU A 74 -13.71 21.13 25.74
C LEU A 74 -13.69 19.60 25.78
N LEU A 75 -14.54 19.01 26.61
CA LEU A 75 -14.85 17.57 26.57
C LEU A 75 -15.97 17.33 25.54
N GLN A 76 -15.73 16.44 24.57
CA GLN A 76 -16.71 16.07 23.54
C GLN A 76 -17.50 14.82 23.99
N ARG A 77 -18.81 14.97 24.21
CA ARG A 77 -19.68 13.82 24.56
C ARG A 77 -20.24 13.15 23.31
N VAL A 78 -20.08 11.84 23.22
CA VAL A 78 -20.45 11.03 22.05
C VAL A 78 -21.96 10.79 21.96
N THR A 79 -22.69 10.87 23.08
CA THR A 79 -24.11 10.49 23.15
C THR A 79 -25.06 11.57 22.61
N ASP A 80 -24.75 12.84 22.83
CA ASP A 80 -25.72 13.93 22.62
C ASP A 80 -25.17 15.10 21.76
N GLY A 81 -23.89 15.05 21.36
CA GLY A 81 -23.24 16.11 20.57
C GLY A 81 -22.86 17.37 21.37
N ASP A 82 -23.23 17.44 22.65
CA ASP A 82 -22.90 18.54 23.55
C ASP A 82 -21.41 18.55 23.96
N CYS A 83 -20.86 19.76 24.08
CA CYS A 83 -19.50 20.00 24.55
C CYS A 83 -19.53 20.64 25.95
N VAL A 84 -18.68 20.13 26.86
CA VAL A 84 -18.55 20.68 28.22
C VAL A 84 -17.24 21.45 28.34
N SER A 85 -17.30 22.72 28.70
CA SER A 85 -16.10 23.54 28.97
C SER A 85 -15.52 23.16 30.33
N VAL A 86 -14.36 22.50 30.31
CA VAL A 86 -13.67 21.98 31.50
C VAL A 86 -13.19 23.13 32.39
N HIS A 87 -12.95 24.31 31.81
CA HIS A 87 -12.57 25.52 32.55
C HIS A 87 -13.67 25.99 33.52
N THR A 88 -14.94 25.70 33.25
CA THR A 88 -16.06 26.09 34.14
C THR A 88 -16.25 25.14 35.33
N CYS A 89 -15.46 24.06 35.38
CA CYS A 89 -15.68 22.96 36.32
C CYS A 89 -14.81 23.02 37.58
N GLY A 90 -13.82 23.92 37.68
CA GLY A 90 -13.05 24.18 38.91
C GLY A 90 -12.52 22.92 39.60
N ASP A 91 -12.82 22.75 40.88
CA ASP A 91 -12.37 21.61 41.72
C ASP A 91 -13.20 20.32 41.53
N LYS A 92 -14.15 20.29 40.59
CA LYS A 92 -14.94 19.08 40.34
C LYS A 92 -14.04 17.96 39.83
N THR A 93 -14.35 16.75 40.26
CA THR A 93 -13.66 15.54 39.80
C THR A 93 -14.03 15.22 38.35
N LEU A 94 -13.15 14.52 37.63
CA LEU A 94 -13.44 14.08 36.25
C LEU A 94 -14.75 13.28 36.16
N LYS A 95 -15.06 12.46 37.18
CA LYS A 95 -16.32 11.72 37.28
C LYS A 95 -17.55 12.63 37.38
N GLU A 96 -17.49 13.71 38.16
CA GLU A 96 -18.59 14.68 38.32
C GLU A 96 -18.82 15.53 37.06
N ILE A 97 -17.78 15.70 36.25
CA ILE A 97 -17.83 16.42 34.95
C ILE A 97 -18.41 15.51 33.85
N GLY A 98 -18.52 14.21 34.11
CA GLY A 98 -19.08 13.22 33.19
C GLY A 98 -18.05 12.57 32.29
N PHE A 99 -16.79 12.46 32.73
CA PHE A 99 -15.81 11.61 32.07
C PHE A 99 -16.13 10.14 32.35
N HIS A 100 -15.89 9.29 31.36
CA HIS A 100 -15.83 7.85 31.56
C HIS A 100 -14.56 7.50 32.34
N THR A 101 -14.74 6.86 33.50
CA THR A 101 -13.64 6.51 34.42
C THR A 101 -13.43 5.00 34.53
N ASP A 102 -13.86 4.23 33.54
CA ASP A 102 -13.78 2.77 33.48
C ASP A 102 -12.41 2.24 33.00
N GLY A 103 -11.45 3.14 32.74
CA GLY A 103 -10.10 2.83 32.25
C GLY A 103 -10.04 2.43 30.77
N THR A 104 -11.16 2.04 30.16
CA THR A 104 -11.22 1.52 28.78
C THR A 104 -11.85 2.51 27.80
N THR A 105 -12.81 3.29 28.26
CA THR A 105 -13.56 4.23 27.40
C THR A 105 -12.78 5.53 27.25
N ARG A 106 -12.69 6.00 26.00
CA ARG A 106 -11.89 7.16 25.62
C ARG A 106 -12.72 8.44 25.79
N ASN A 107 -12.24 9.34 26.63
CA ASN A 107 -12.74 10.70 26.72
C ASN A 107 -11.99 11.55 25.69
N VAL A 108 -12.69 12.15 24.73
CA VAL A 108 -12.07 12.99 23.70
C VAL A 108 -12.18 14.45 24.11
N LEU A 109 -11.04 15.13 24.15
CA LEU A 109 -10.94 16.54 24.51
C LEU A 109 -10.29 17.34 23.40
N VAL A 110 -10.67 18.61 23.28
CA VAL A 110 -10.14 19.54 22.28
C VAL A 110 -9.71 20.84 22.94
N ILE A 111 -8.51 21.32 22.62
CA ILE A 111 -7.94 22.59 23.08
C ILE A 111 -8.23 23.68 22.04
N TYR A 112 -8.78 24.81 22.46
CA TYR A 112 -9.02 25.99 21.63
C TYR A 112 -8.34 27.25 22.20
N ASP A 113 -8.20 28.27 21.35
CA ASP A 113 -7.75 29.60 21.77
C ASP A 113 -8.77 30.24 22.67
N ARG A 114 -8.31 30.65 23.85
CA ARG A 114 -9.14 31.38 24.79
C ARG A 114 -9.22 32.85 24.34
N ASP A 115 -10.41 33.42 24.29
CA ASP A 115 -10.66 34.81 23.88
C ASP A 115 -10.07 35.18 22.49
N ARG A 116 -9.87 34.18 21.61
CA ARG A 116 -9.19 34.30 20.30
C ARG A 116 -7.72 34.72 20.39
N GLU A 117 -7.08 34.58 21.55
CA GLU A 117 -5.65 34.75 21.71
C GLU A 117 -4.96 33.38 21.75
N PRO A 118 -3.80 33.22 21.08
CA PRO A 118 -3.04 31.97 21.12
C PRO A 118 -2.51 31.69 22.54
N PRO A 119 -2.39 30.42 22.96
CA PRO A 119 -1.91 30.07 24.29
C PRO A 119 -0.54 30.65 24.61
N LYS A 120 -0.36 31.15 25.83
CA LYS A 120 0.90 31.73 26.30
C LYS A 120 1.88 30.61 26.62
N ARG A 121 3.08 30.65 26.00
CA ARG A 121 4.12 29.63 26.22
C ARG A 121 4.85 29.84 27.55
N LEU A 122 5.12 28.75 28.26
CA LEU A 122 6.03 28.71 29.41
C LEU A 122 7.47 28.98 28.91
N MET A 123 8.02 30.17 29.17
CA MET A 123 9.41 30.48 28.79
C MET A 123 10.40 29.71 29.68
N GLY A 124 11.19 28.83 29.07
CA GLY A 124 12.45 28.29 29.62
C GLY A 124 13.66 28.93 28.94
N PRO A 125 14.86 28.89 29.55
CA PRO A 125 16.04 29.61 29.04
C PRO A 125 16.53 29.04 27.69
N GLU A 126 17.08 29.92 26.85
CA GLU A 126 17.61 29.65 25.50
C GLU A 126 18.70 28.54 25.46
N PRO A 127 18.90 27.88 24.31
CA PRO A 127 19.82 26.74 24.21
C PRO A 127 21.28 27.21 24.05
N GLU A 128 22.15 26.80 24.96
CA GLU A 128 23.60 26.79 24.71
C GLU A 128 24.04 25.48 24.03
N GLU A 129 25.02 25.63 23.14
CA GLU A 129 25.63 24.60 22.32
C GLU A 129 26.25 23.44 23.14
N GLY A 130 26.06 22.22 22.63
CA GLY A 130 27.00 21.11 22.82
C GLY A 130 26.89 20.31 24.12
N SER A 131 26.12 19.22 24.11
CA SER A 131 26.55 17.93 24.68
C SER A 131 25.59 16.80 24.33
N SER A 132 26.16 15.73 23.82
CA SER A 132 25.56 14.39 23.70
C SER A 132 24.91 13.94 25.01
N SER A 133 23.67 13.44 24.96
CA SER A 133 23.16 12.46 25.92
C SER A 133 21.96 11.67 25.37
N ASN A 134 22.26 10.53 24.73
CA ASN A 134 21.33 9.45 24.40
C ASN A 134 20.86 8.66 25.65
N ALA A 135 20.54 9.34 26.77
CA ALA A 135 20.23 8.67 28.04
C ALA A 135 18.77 8.82 28.49
N ALA A 136 18.02 9.83 28.05
CA ALA A 136 16.66 10.08 28.54
C ALA A 136 15.56 9.27 27.81
N ALA A 137 15.85 8.73 26.62
CA ALA A 137 14.89 7.94 25.84
C ALA A 137 14.87 6.44 26.22
N ALA A 138 15.81 5.98 27.05
CA ALA A 138 15.99 4.56 27.35
C ALA A 138 15.16 4.06 28.56
N ASP A 139 14.65 4.94 29.41
CA ASP A 139 13.98 4.53 30.67
C ASP A 139 12.45 4.39 30.59
N TRP A 140 11.80 4.92 29.55
CA TRP A 140 10.33 4.85 29.43
C TRP A 140 9.81 3.55 28.78
N VAL A 141 10.66 2.76 28.13
CA VAL A 141 10.26 1.50 27.47
C VAL A 141 10.04 0.36 28.49
N ARG A 142 10.44 0.53 29.76
CA ARG A 142 10.37 -0.54 30.75
C ARG A 142 9.02 -0.67 31.46
N ASN A 143 8.14 0.34 31.41
CA ASN A 143 6.96 0.41 32.30
C ASN A 143 5.59 0.15 31.66
N THR A 144 5.51 -0.27 30.39
CA THR A 144 4.23 -0.54 29.68
C THR A 144 4.07 -2.01 29.27
N ARG A 145 4.49 -2.94 30.13
CA ARG A 145 4.09 -4.36 30.05
C ARG A 145 3.24 -4.74 31.25
N GLY A 146 1.94 -4.54 31.14
CA GLY A 146 0.96 -5.03 32.10
C GLY A 146 -0.47 -4.86 31.58
N ALA A 147 -1.18 -5.97 31.46
CA ALA A 147 -2.61 -6.15 31.16
C ALA A 147 -3.03 -6.21 29.69
N ALA A 148 -3.68 -7.34 29.37
CA ALA A 148 -3.86 -7.93 28.06
C ALA A 148 -5.18 -7.56 27.37
N GLY A 149 -5.10 -7.34 26.06
CA GLY A 149 -6.06 -7.85 25.08
C GLY A 149 -5.24 -8.65 24.08
N GLU A 150 -5.59 -9.91 23.84
CA GLU A 150 -4.83 -10.84 22.98
C GLU A 150 -4.77 -10.36 21.53
N SER A 151 -3.84 -9.45 21.25
CA SER A 151 -3.22 -9.37 19.94
C SER A 151 -2.16 -10.46 19.91
N LYS A 152 -2.29 -11.44 19.01
CA LYS A 152 -1.22 -12.39 18.70
C LYS A 152 -0.04 -11.61 18.12
N TYR A 153 0.75 -10.98 18.98
CA TYR A 153 2.06 -10.46 18.65
C TYR A 153 2.97 -11.69 18.55
N TYR A 154 3.13 -12.21 17.34
CA TYR A 154 4.19 -13.17 17.09
C TYR A 154 5.50 -12.49 17.49
N PRO A 155 6.29 -13.06 18.43
CA PRO A 155 7.61 -12.52 18.70
C PRO A 155 8.36 -12.45 17.37
N ALA A 156 9.00 -11.32 17.09
CA ALA A 156 9.76 -11.14 15.86
C ALA A 156 10.78 -12.28 15.76
N GLU A 157 10.48 -13.24 14.89
CA GLU A 157 11.35 -14.38 14.66
C GLU A 157 12.69 -13.83 14.13
N THR A 158 13.79 -14.33 14.68
CA THR A 158 15.12 -13.93 14.24
C THR A 158 15.31 -14.33 12.78
N LYS A 159 16.21 -13.64 12.05
CA LYS A 159 16.56 -14.02 10.67
C LYS A 159 16.86 -15.52 10.54
N ASP A 160 17.45 -16.12 11.58
CA ASP A 160 17.76 -17.55 11.64
C ASP A 160 16.53 -18.49 11.59
N ALA A 161 15.32 -17.99 11.89
CA ALA A 161 14.09 -18.77 11.88
C ALA A 161 13.26 -18.59 10.59
N VAL A 162 13.29 -17.40 9.97
CA VAL A 162 12.44 -17.04 8.81
C VAL A 162 13.23 -16.72 7.54
N GLY A 163 14.55 -16.57 7.63
CA GLY A 163 15.43 -16.23 6.49
C GLY A 163 15.42 -14.75 6.07
N TYR A 164 14.45 -13.95 6.54
CA TYR A 164 14.24 -12.56 6.13
C TYR A 164 14.38 -11.56 7.28
N VAL A 165 14.59 -10.28 6.92
CA VAL A 165 14.77 -9.17 7.86
C VAL A 165 13.65 -8.13 7.67
N GLY A 166 13.10 -7.64 8.78
CA GLY A 166 12.05 -6.62 8.77
C GLY A 166 12.55 -5.20 8.52
N LEU A 167 11.63 -4.24 8.46
CA LEU A 167 11.93 -2.81 8.43
C LEU A 167 11.39 -2.14 9.70
N VAL A 168 12.18 -1.24 10.28
CA VAL A 168 11.77 -0.44 11.43
C VAL A 168 10.71 0.55 10.98
N ASN A 169 9.57 0.57 11.67
CA ASN A 169 8.55 1.60 11.44
C ASN A 169 8.97 2.88 12.17
N GLN A 170 9.20 3.96 11.42
CA GLN A 170 9.66 5.24 11.97
C GLN A 170 8.53 6.06 12.60
N ALA A 171 7.28 5.77 12.24
CA ALA A 171 6.05 6.24 12.87
C ALA A 171 4.85 5.72 12.05
N MET A 172 4.48 6.44 10.99
CA MET A 172 3.37 6.09 10.10
C MET A 172 3.85 5.51 8.76
N THR A 173 5.13 5.16 8.64
CA THR A 173 5.78 4.70 7.41
C THR A 173 5.51 3.23 7.05
N CYS A 174 4.46 2.61 7.60
CA CYS A 174 4.08 1.23 7.31
C CYS A 174 3.75 0.97 5.83
N TYR A 175 3.21 1.97 5.11
CA TYR A 175 2.97 1.91 3.67
C TYR A 175 4.29 1.79 2.89
N LEU A 176 5.29 2.61 3.25
CA LEU A 176 6.63 2.59 2.67
C LEU A 176 7.30 1.24 2.93
N ASN A 177 7.26 0.75 4.18
CA ASN A 177 7.88 -0.53 4.52
C ASN A 177 7.28 -1.70 3.73
N SER A 178 5.96 -1.71 3.53
CA SER A 178 5.27 -2.75 2.77
C SER A 178 5.65 -2.72 1.28
N LEU A 179 5.78 -1.52 0.72
CA LEU A 179 6.25 -1.30 -0.65
C LEU A 179 7.70 -1.75 -0.83
N LEU A 180 8.60 -1.35 0.07
CA LEU A 180 10.01 -1.71 0.00
C LEU A 180 10.24 -3.22 0.09
N GLN A 181 9.52 -3.90 0.98
CA GLN A 181 9.58 -5.36 1.05
C GLN A 181 9.07 -6.01 -0.24
N THR A 182 7.98 -5.50 -0.81
CA THR A 182 7.45 -6.02 -2.09
C THR A 182 8.47 -5.86 -3.22
N LEU A 183 9.10 -4.69 -3.35
CA LEU A 183 10.12 -4.47 -4.38
C LEU A 183 11.40 -5.27 -4.13
N TYR A 184 11.79 -5.45 -2.86
CA TYR A 184 12.95 -6.27 -2.48
C TYR A 184 12.74 -7.75 -2.81
N MET A 185 11.51 -8.26 -2.64
CA MET A 185 11.19 -9.64 -2.96
C MET A 185 11.13 -9.91 -4.47
N THR A 186 10.99 -8.88 -5.31
CA THR A 186 11.03 -8.99 -6.77
C THR A 186 12.47 -9.15 -7.27
N PRO A 187 12.92 -10.36 -7.67
CA PRO A 187 14.32 -10.61 -7.98
C PRO A 187 14.81 -9.83 -9.19
N GLU A 188 13.99 -9.66 -10.22
CA GLU A 188 14.33 -8.93 -11.44
C GLU A 188 14.62 -7.46 -11.14
N PHE A 189 13.76 -6.84 -10.32
CA PHE A 189 13.93 -5.45 -9.87
C PHE A 189 15.18 -5.31 -8.99
N ARG A 190 15.33 -6.18 -7.98
CA ARG A 190 16.48 -6.17 -7.07
C ARG A 190 17.81 -6.36 -7.80
N ASN A 191 17.88 -7.32 -8.72
CA ASN A 191 19.10 -7.60 -9.48
C ASN A 191 19.45 -6.45 -10.43
N ALA A 192 18.46 -5.84 -11.09
CA ALA A 192 18.70 -4.67 -11.92
C ALA A 192 19.23 -3.49 -11.09
N LEU A 193 18.68 -3.29 -9.89
CA LEU A 193 19.15 -2.27 -8.96
C LEU A 193 20.58 -2.52 -8.49
N TYR A 194 20.98 -3.77 -8.21
CA TYR A 194 22.37 -4.09 -7.83
C TYR A 194 23.39 -3.90 -8.95
N ARG A 195 22.98 -4.08 -10.22
CA ARG A 195 23.85 -3.84 -11.38
C ARG A 195 24.00 -2.37 -11.74
N TRP A 196 23.18 -1.50 -11.16
CA TRP A 196 23.31 -0.08 -11.40
C TRP A 196 24.52 0.47 -10.63
N GLU A 197 25.40 1.16 -11.35
CA GLU A 197 26.58 1.81 -10.78
C GLU A 197 26.30 3.27 -10.50
N PHE A 198 26.66 3.72 -9.30
CA PHE A 198 26.54 5.11 -8.90
C PHE A 198 27.79 5.89 -9.31
N ASP A 199 27.59 7.00 -10.04
CA ASP A 199 28.64 7.83 -10.63
C ASP A 199 28.79 9.22 -9.97
N GLY A 200 28.10 9.46 -8.85
CA GLY A 200 28.09 10.75 -8.14
C GLY A 200 29.05 10.83 -6.95
N THR A 201 29.07 11.99 -6.29
CA THR A 201 29.85 12.19 -5.04
C THR A 201 29.12 11.61 -3.82
N GLU A 202 29.80 11.50 -2.67
CA GLU A 202 29.15 11.07 -1.41
C GLU A 202 27.97 11.97 -1.01
N GLN A 203 28.04 13.27 -1.29
CA GLN A 203 26.94 14.20 -1.01
C GLN A 203 25.74 13.93 -1.92
N ASP A 204 25.99 13.55 -3.17
CA ASP A 204 24.94 13.15 -4.11
C ASP A 204 24.33 11.80 -3.72
N ALA A 205 25.13 10.90 -3.13
CA ALA A 205 24.68 9.59 -2.68
C ALA A 205 23.59 9.71 -1.61
N ALA A 206 23.74 10.65 -0.66
CA ALA A 206 22.75 10.92 0.39
C ALA A 206 21.39 11.38 -0.16
N LYS A 207 21.39 12.04 -1.33
CA LYS A 207 20.18 12.55 -2.01
C LYS A 207 19.70 11.63 -3.14
N SER A 208 20.41 10.54 -3.39
CA SER A 208 20.13 9.63 -4.49
C SER A 208 19.23 8.49 -4.02
N ILE A 209 17.95 8.57 -4.40
CA ILE A 209 16.95 7.52 -4.13
C ILE A 209 17.43 6.13 -4.59
N PRO A 210 17.90 5.93 -5.85
CA PRO A 210 18.37 4.62 -6.28
C PRO A 210 19.52 4.10 -5.41
N PHE A 211 20.46 4.96 -5.02
CA PHE A 211 21.60 4.58 -4.19
C PHE A 211 21.17 4.16 -2.77
N GLN A 212 20.30 4.95 -2.13
CA GLN A 212 19.80 4.60 -0.79
C GLN A 212 18.93 3.34 -0.82
N LEU A 213 18.17 3.14 -1.89
CA LEU A 213 17.39 1.91 -2.10
C LEU A 213 18.32 0.70 -2.28
N GLN A 214 19.38 0.83 -3.07
CA GLN A 214 20.39 -0.21 -3.28
C GLN A 214 21.08 -0.58 -1.96
N LYS A 215 21.50 0.42 -1.17
CA LYS A 215 22.07 0.23 0.17
C LYS A 215 21.10 -0.49 1.10
N LEU A 216 19.83 -0.07 1.12
CA LEU A 216 18.80 -0.71 1.95
C LEU A 216 18.60 -2.18 1.57
N PHE A 217 18.53 -2.50 0.27
CA PHE A 217 18.36 -3.87 -0.21
C PHE A 217 19.57 -4.74 0.15
N LEU A 218 20.79 -4.21 0.05
CA LEU A 218 21.99 -4.91 0.50
C LEU A 218 21.92 -5.22 2.00
N LEU A 219 21.47 -4.27 2.83
CA LEU A 219 21.30 -4.48 4.26
C LEU A 219 20.21 -5.50 4.57
N LEU A 220 19.08 -5.50 3.85
CA LEU A 220 18.03 -6.51 4.00
C LEU A 220 18.56 -7.93 3.72
N GLN A 221 19.44 -8.07 2.74
CA GLN A 221 20.03 -9.36 2.38
C GLN A 221 21.12 -9.82 3.37
N THR A 222 22.00 -8.91 3.80
CA THR A 222 23.25 -9.27 4.49
C THR A 222 23.22 -9.07 6.00
N SER A 223 22.37 -8.18 6.52
CA SER A 223 22.34 -7.88 7.95
C SER A 223 21.88 -9.08 8.78
N SER A 224 22.43 -9.20 9.99
CA SER A 224 21.99 -10.14 11.03
C SER A 224 20.95 -9.54 11.98
N LYS A 225 20.64 -8.25 11.84
CA LYS A 225 19.61 -7.57 12.64
C LYS A 225 18.22 -8.12 12.30
N SER A 226 17.30 -8.07 13.25
CA SER A 226 15.89 -8.41 13.03
C SER A 226 15.13 -7.36 12.19
N ALA A 227 15.58 -6.09 12.20
CA ALA A 227 15.01 -5.03 11.39
C ALA A 227 16.05 -3.97 10.97
N ILE A 228 15.83 -3.36 9.79
CA ILE A 228 16.66 -2.28 9.23
C ILE A 228 15.87 -0.96 9.23
N GLY A 229 16.54 0.14 9.59
CA GLY A 229 15.95 1.48 9.53
C GLY A 229 15.92 2.02 8.09
N THR A 230 14.87 2.77 7.75
CA THR A 230 14.66 3.38 6.43
C THR A 230 15.05 4.85 6.36
N THR A 231 15.78 5.37 7.37
CA THR A 231 16.02 6.82 7.55
C THR A 231 16.81 7.43 6.41
N ASP A 232 17.87 6.76 5.96
CA ASP A 232 18.68 7.28 4.87
C ASP A 232 17.86 7.38 3.56
N LEU A 233 16.94 6.44 3.35
CA LEU A 233 16.04 6.46 2.20
C LEU A 233 15.01 7.58 2.30
N THR A 234 14.35 7.75 3.45
CA THR A 234 13.38 8.84 3.61
C THR A 234 14.04 10.21 3.52
N THR A 235 15.24 10.37 4.06
CA THR A 235 16.04 11.59 3.87
C THR A 235 16.36 11.85 2.40
N SER A 236 16.58 10.81 1.57
CA SER A 236 16.81 10.99 0.13
C SER A 236 15.57 11.44 -0.65
N PHE A 237 14.37 11.21 -0.11
CA PHE A 237 13.12 11.81 -0.62
C PHE A 237 13.00 13.30 -0.30
N GLY A 238 13.91 13.84 0.51
CA GLY A 238 13.82 15.17 1.07
C GLY A 238 12.96 15.22 2.35
N TRP A 239 12.64 14.06 2.94
CA TRP A 239 11.77 14.03 4.11
C TRP A 239 12.47 14.50 5.37
N ASP A 240 11.77 15.37 6.11
CA ASP A 240 12.15 15.74 7.46
C ASP A 240 11.45 14.85 8.51
N SER A 241 11.79 15.05 9.78
CA SER A 241 11.22 14.28 10.89
C SER A 241 9.70 14.42 11.04
N SER A 242 9.08 15.44 10.44
CA SER A 242 7.64 15.68 10.47
C SER A 242 6.89 14.89 9.40
N GLU A 243 7.53 14.62 8.25
CA GLU A 243 6.93 13.85 7.15
C GLU A 243 6.84 12.35 7.45
N ALA A 244 7.67 11.81 8.35
CA ALA A 244 7.53 10.43 8.86
C ALA A 244 6.17 10.15 9.55
N TRP A 245 5.46 11.22 9.94
CA TRP A 245 4.13 11.18 10.55
C TRP A 245 2.99 11.37 9.53
N GLN A 246 3.29 11.60 8.25
CA GLN A 246 2.28 11.65 7.21
C GLN A 246 1.99 10.24 6.68
N GLN A 247 0.71 9.91 6.53
CA GLN A 247 0.31 8.70 5.82
C GLN A 247 0.07 9.06 4.37
N HIS A 248 0.81 8.40 3.47
CA HIS A 248 0.63 8.56 2.03
C HIS A 248 -0.11 7.36 1.46
N ASP A 249 -0.75 7.58 0.31
CA ASP A 249 -1.21 6.47 -0.52
C ASP A 249 0.02 5.73 -1.05
N VAL A 250 0.08 4.42 -0.82
CA VAL A 250 1.21 3.60 -1.25
C VAL A 250 1.38 3.58 -2.77
N GLN A 251 0.29 3.77 -3.52
CA GLN A 251 0.29 3.87 -4.97
C GLN A 251 1.00 5.14 -5.44
N GLU A 252 0.69 6.26 -4.80
CA GLU A 252 1.31 7.55 -5.09
C GLU A 252 2.81 7.50 -4.81
N LEU A 253 3.20 6.95 -3.66
CA LEU A 253 4.61 6.75 -3.32
C LEU A 253 5.33 5.83 -4.33
N CYS A 254 4.71 4.73 -4.72
CA CYS A 254 5.27 3.81 -5.71
C CYS A 254 5.57 4.51 -7.03
N ARG A 255 4.62 5.33 -7.50
CA ARG A 255 4.77 6.08 -8.75
C ARG A 255 5.88 7.14 -8.67
N VAL A 256 5.93 7.91 -7.57
CA VAL A 256 7.01 8.88 -7.36
C VAL A 256 8.40 8.20 -7.33
N MET A 257 8.49 7.04 -6.69
CA MET A 257 9.75 6.27 -6.66
C MET A 257 10.12 5.74 -8.04
N PHE A 258 9.17 5.23 -8.81
CA PHE A 258 9.42 4.77 -10.18
C PHE A 258 9.86 5.91 -11.09
N ASP A 259 9.21 7.07 -11.03
CA ASP A 259 9.60 8.26 -11.81
C ASP A 259 11.04 8.71 -11.46
N ALA A 260 11.41 8.67 -10.18
CA ALA A 260 12.76 9.00 -9.73
C ALA A 260 13.82 8.00 -10.21
N LEU A 261 13.49 6.70 -10.19
CA LEU A 261 14.35 5.63 -10.71
C LEU A 261 14.53 5.76 -12.22
N GLU A 262 13.43 5.91 -12.98
CA GLU A 262 13.47 6.09 -14.43
C GLU A 262 14.33 7.29 -14.80
N HIS A 263 14.16 8.43 -14.12
CA HIS A 263 14.96 9.62 -14.37
C HIS A 263 16.46 9.36 -14.20
N LYS A 264 16.87 8.62 -13.16
CA LYS A 264 18.27 8.29 -12.90
C LYS A 264 18.81 7.19 -13.82
N PHE A 265 17.96 6.31 -14.34
CA PHE A 265 18.35 5.21 -15.21
C PHE A 265 18.33 5.54 -16.71
N LYS A 266 17.86 6.72 -17.13
CA LYS A 266 17.71 7.10 -18.56
C LYS A 266 18.92 6.80 -19.47
N HIS A 267 20.13 6.84 -18.93
CA HIS A 267 21.37 6.64 -19.68
C HIS A 267 22.16 5.41 -19.21
N THR A 268 21.49 4.48 -18.56
CA THR A 268 22.06 3.22 -18.08
C THR A 268 21.33 2.02 -18.69
N ASP A 269 21.85 0.82 -18.50
CA ASP A 269 21.21 -0.41 -18.99
C ASP A 269 19.83 -0.66 -18.36
N GLN A 270 19.55 -0.01 -17.23
CA GLN A 270 18.30 -0.09 -16.48
C GLN A 270 17.23 0.90 -16.98
N ALA A 271 17.48 1.67 -18.05
CA ALA A 271 16.57 2.71 -18.54
C ALA A 271 15.13 2.23 -18.78
N LYS A 272 14.94 0.96 -19.14
CA LYS A 272 13.64 0.34 -19.43
C LYS A 272 13.13 -0.58 -18.32
N LEU A 273 13.76 -0.59 -17.15
CA LEU A 273 13.44 -1.52 -16.08
C LEU A 273 11.96 -1.47 -15.68
N ILE A 274 11.46 -0.26 -15.40
CA ILE A 274 10.06 -0.07 -14.97
C ILE A 274 9.09 -0.42 -16.11
N CYS A 275 9.34 0.08 -17.33
CA CYS A 275 8.54 -0.26 -18.50
C CYS A 275 8.49 -1.76 -18.79
N GLN A 276 9.60 -2.48 -18.63
CA GLN A 276 9.64 -3.93 -18.89
C GLN A 276 8.90 -4.72 -17.82
N LEU A 277 9.00 -4.31 -16.56
CA LEU A 277 8.42 -5.05 -15.44
C LEU A 277 6.96 -4.70 -15.20
N TYR A 278 6.59 -3.42 -15.17
CA TYR A 278 5.30 -2.96 -14.65
C TYR A 278 4.37 -2.33 -15.69
N GLU A 279 4.87 -1.95 -16.88
CA GLU A 279 4.04 -1.25 -17.87
C GLU A 279 3.18 -2.20 -18.71
N GLY A 280 1.86 -2.02 -18.60
CA GLY A 280 0.86 -2.56 -19.49
C GLY A 280 0.29 -1.49 -20.43
N LYS A 281 -0.54 -1.93 -21.36
CA LYS A 281 -1.22 -1.09 -22.35
C LYS A 281 -2.71 -1.34 -22.39
N LEU A 282 -3.47 -0.25 -22.45
CA LEU A 282 -4.93 -0.24 -22.59
C LEU A 282 -5.34 0.65 -23.75
N LYS A 283 -6.55 0.46 -24.24
CA LYS A 283 -7.19 1.24 -25.29
C LYS A 283 -8.47 1.87 -24.72
N ASP A 284 -8.50 3.19 -24.58
CA ASP A 284 -9.70 3.97 -24.29
C ASP A 284 -10.42 4.24 -25.61
N TYR A 285 -11.65 3.78 -25.74
CA TYR A 285 -12.42 3.89 -26.97
C TYR A 285 -13.79 4.50 -26.75
N VAL A 286 -14.27 5.21 -27.77
CA VAL A 286 -15.65 5.71 -27.88
C VAL A 286 -16.22 5.26 -29.21
N LYS A 287 -17.25 4.42 -29.17
CA LYS A 287 -17.95 3.88 -30.33
C LYS A 287 -19.33 4.52 -30.46
N CYS A 288 -19.55 5.27 -31.53
CA CYS A 288 -20.85 5.87 -31.82
C CYS A 288 -21.88 4.79 -32.18
N LEU A 289 -23.05 4.81 -31.53
CA LEU A 289 -24.11 3.83 -31.77
C LEU A 289 -24.90 4.08 -33.06
N GLU A 290 -24.85 5.31 -33.59
CA GLU A 290 -25.58 5.71 -34.78
C GLU A 290 -24.87 5.30 -36.08
N CYS A 291 -23.56 5.57 -36.18
CA CYS A 291 -22.79 5.34 -37.41
C CYS A 291 -21.67 4.30 -37.27
N GLY A 292 -21.51 3.72 -36.08
CA GLY A 292 -20.51 2.69 -35.80
C GLY A 292 -19.05 3.15 -35.78
N SER A 293 -18.76 4.44 -35.96
CA SER A 293 -17.38 4.93 -35.90
C SER A 293 -16.80 4.79 -34.50
N GLU A 294 -15.63 4.18 -34.40
CA GLU A 294 -14.87 4.05 -33.16
C GLU A 294 -13.66 5.01 -33.21
N SER A 295 -13.58 5.91 -32.22
CA SER A 295 -12.36 6.65 -31.91
C SER A 295 -11.69 5.96 -30.74
N ALA A 296 -10.37 5.80 -30.79
CA ALA A 296 -9.64 5.17 -29.69
C ALA A 296 -8.24 5.72 -29.51
N ARG A 297 -7.79 5.73 -28.24
CA ARG A 297 -6.46 6.16 -27.82
C ARG A 297 -5.83 5.03 -27.00
N GLU A 298 -4.58 4.71 -27.32
CA GLU A 298 -3.78 3.76 -26.57
C GLU A 298 -3.04 4.50 -25.45
N ASP A 299 -3.20 4.02 -24.21
CA ASP A 299 -2.57 4.55 -23.01
C ASP A 299 -1.81 3.44 -22.27
N THR A 300 -0.79 3.83 -21.52
CA THR A 300 0.00 2.94 -20.67
C THR A 300 -0.49 2.98 -19.23
N PHE A 301 -0.33 1.88 -18.50
CA PHE A 301 -0.63 1.80 -17.07
C PHE A 301 0.47 1.04 -16.33
N LEU A 302 0.68 1.36 -15.05
CA LEU A 302 1.60 0.66 -14.14
C LEU A 302 0.82 -0.18 -13.11
N ASP A 303 -0.44 0.17 -12.90
CA ASP A 303 -1.37 -0.48 -11.99
C ASP A 303 -2.81 -0.36 -12.51
N ILE A 304 -3.66 -1.30 -12.11
CA ILE A 304 -5.08 -1.31 -12.46
C ILE A 304 -5.91 -0.98 -11.23
N PRO A 305 -6.57 0.19 -11.19
CA PRO A 305 -7.44 0.55 -10.08
C PRO A 305 -8.81 -0.12 -10.21
N LEU A 306 -9.06 -1.10 -9.34
CA LEU A 306 -10.32 -1.85 -9.28
C LEU A 306 -11.27 -1.22 -8.25
N VAL A 307 -12.39 -0.73 -8.74
CA VAL A 307 -13.51 -0.27 -7.91
C VAL A 307 -14.08 -1.48 -7.18
N VAL A 308 -14.26 -1.37 -5.86
CA VAL A 308 -14.80 -2.46 -5.03
C VAL A 308 -16.33 -2.49 -5.06
N ARG A 309 -16.96 -1.31 -5.09
CA ARG A 309 -18.41 -1.13 -5.07
C ARG A 309 -18.82 -0.28 -6.28
N PRO A 310 -19.71 -0.77 -7.16
CA PRO A 310 -20.23 0.02 -8.26
C PRO A 310 -20.89 1.30 -7.75
N PHE A 311 -20.81 2.37 -8.53
CA PHE A 311 -21.45 3.64 -8.19
C PHE A 311 -22.96 3.46 -7.96
N GLY A 312 -23.46 3.97 -6.83
CA GLY A 312 -24.88 3.90 -6.48
C GLY A 312 -25.37 2.52 -6.02
N SER A 313 -24.51 1.51 -5.96
CA SER A 313 -24.83 0.18 -5.41
C SER A 313 -24.34 0.07 -3.97
N ASN A 314 -25.06 -0.67 -3.12
CA ASN A 314 -24.58 -1.08 -1.79
C ASN A 314 -23.89 -2.45 -1.80
N GLN A 315 -23.85 -3.12 -2.96
CA GLN A 315 -23.25 -4.44 -3.12
C GLN A 315 -21.87 -4.32 -3.76
N ALA A 316 -20.84 -4.82 -3.08
CA ALA A 316 -19.50 -4.91 -3.63
C ALA A 316 -19.34 -6.09 -4.60
N TYR A 317 -18.37 -6.00 -5.50
CA TYR A 317 -17.93 -7.15 -6.30
C TYR A 317 -17.33 -8.21 -5.39
N GLY A 318 -17.68 -9.48 -5.62
CA GLY A 318 -17.24 -10.60 -4.77
C GLY A 318 -15.82 -11.09 -5.07
N SER A 319 -15.26 -10.72 -6.22
CA SER A 319 -13.95 -11.19 -6.69
C SER A 319 -13.20 -10.15 -7.53
N VAL A 320 -11.88 -10.30 -7.63
CA VAL A 320 -11.02 -9.49 -8.51
C VAL A 320 -11.41 -9.64 -9.97
N GLU A 321 -11.78 -10.86 -10.39
CA GLU A 321 -12.22 -11.17 -11.74
C GLU A 321 -13.50 -10.43 -12.11
N GLU A 322 -14.43 -10.32 -11.16
CA GLU A 322 -15.67 -9.55 -11.34
C GLU A 322 -15.38 -8.05 -11.43
N ALA A 323 -14.49 -7.53 -10.58
CA ALA A 323 -14.09 -6.13 -10.64
C ALA A 323 -13.33 -5.80 -11.95
N LEU A 324 -12.50 -6.72 -12.47
CA LEU A 324 -11.83 -6.58 -13.77
C LEU A 324 -12.82 -6.61 -14.94
N ARG A 325 -13.84 -7.48 -14.90
CA ARG A 325 -14.93 -7.47 -15.89
C ARG A 325 -15.66 -6.13 -15.87
N ALA A 326 -16.02 -5.64 -14.68
CA ALA A 326 -16.63 -4.34 -14.55
C ALA A 326 -15.75 -3.18 -15.02
N PHE A 327 -14.42 -3.29 -14.84
CA PHE A 327 -13.46 -2.28 -15.29
C PHE A 327 -13.45 -2.09 -16.81
N VAL A 328 -13.70 -3.16 -17.59
CA VAL A 328 -13.75 -3.11 -19.07
C VAL A 328 -15.17 -2.98 -19.62
N THR A 329 -16.20 -3.10 -18.78
CA THR A 329 -17.60 -2.92 -19.22
C THR A 329 -17.80 -1.49 -19.71
N PRO A 330 -18.29 -1.28 -20.94
CA PRO A 330 -18.51 0.05 -21.47
C PRO A 330 -19.65 0.77 -20.74
N GLU A 331 -19.47 2.08 -20.56
CA GLU A 331 -20.52 3.01 -20.16
C GLU A 331 -21.25 3.58 -21.38
N THR A 332 -22.55 3.80 -21.24
CA THR A 332 -23.36 4.44 -22.28
C THR A 332 -23.35 5.96 -22.08
N LEU A 333 -22.93 6.67 -23.11
CA LEU A 333 -22.99 8.13 -23.19
C LEU A 333 -24.30 8.53 -23.87
N ASP A 334 -25.34 8.79 -23.07
CA ASP A 334 -26.68 9.15 -23.54
C ASP A 334 -27.21 10.44 -22.87
N GLY A 335 -28.40 10.88 -23.29
CA GLY A 335 -29.10 12.02 -22.70
C GLY A 335 -28.27 13.31 -22.68
N CYS A 336 -27.95 13.83 -21.48
CA CYS A 336 -27.13 15.03 -21.34
C CYS A 336 -25.63 14.80 -21.60
N ASN A 337 -25.16 13.54 -21.58
CA ASN A 337 -23.77 13.14 -21.71
C ASN A 337 -23.42 12.60 -23.11
N GLN A 338 -24.26 12.85 -24.12
CA GLN A 338 -24.05 12.37 -25.48
C GLN A 338 -22.70 12.79 -26.09
N TYR A 339 -22.11 11.87 -26.86
CA TYR A 339 -20.86 12.06 -27.57
C TYR A 339 -21.04 12.91 -28.83
N SER A 340 -20.18 13.91 -29.03
CA SER A 340 -20.15 14.71 -30.26
C SER A 340 -19.39 13.95 -31.35
N CYS A 341 -20.12 13.25 -32.21
CA CYS A 341 -19.53 12.44 -33.26
C CYS A 341 -19.17 13.29 -34.49
N GLU A 342 -17.89 13.29 -34.86
CA GLU A 342 -17.38 14.03 -36.04
C GLU A 342 -17.96 13.50 -37.35
N ARG A 343 -18.18 12.18 -37.46
CA ARG A 343 -18.74 11.55 -38.67
C ARG A 343 -20.22 11.87 -38.85
N CYS A 344 -20.98 11.96 -37.76
CA CYS A 344 -22.39 12.33 -37.80
C CYS A 344 -22.62 13.85 -37.81
N GLY A 345 -21.63 14.65 -37.40
CA GLY A 345 -21.75 16.10 -37.24
C GLY A 345 -22.74 16.54 -36.15
N ARG A 346 -23.10 15.65 -35.21
CA ARG A 346 -24.08 15.92 -34.14
C ARG A 346 -23.77 15.11 -32.87
N LYS A 347 -24.47 15.43 -31.79
CA LYS A 347 -24.50 14.62 -30.58
C LYS A 347 -25.26 13.31 -30.83
N CYS A 348 -24.65 12.21 -30.43
CA CYS A 348 -25.14 10.85 -30.61
C CYS A 348 -24.89 10.04 -29.34
N ASP A 349 -25.70 9.02 -29.15
CA ASP A 349 -25.42 8.01 -28.13
C ASP A 349 -24.17 7.22 -28.55
N ALA A 350 -23.33 6.89 -27.56
CA ALA A 350 -22.07 6.17 -27.77
C ALA A 350 -21.77 5.23 -26.62
N HIS A 351 -20.99 4.19 -26.88
CA HIS A 351 -20.36 3.39 -25.83
C HIS A 351 -18.93 3.85 -25.63
N LYS A 352 -18.59 4.22 -24.40
CA LYS A 352 -17.21 4.51 -23.99
C LYS A 352 -16.71 3.38 -23.10
N GLY A 353 -15.49 2.92 -23.31
CA GLY A 353 -14.95 1.82 -22.52
C GLY A 353 -13.45 1.67 -22.63
N LEU A 354 -12.92 0.68 -21.90
CA LEU A 354 -11.50 0.33 -21.87
C LEU A 354 -11.32 -1.09 -22.38
N LYS A 355 -10.29 -1.32 -23.20
CA LYS A 355 -9.86 -2.68 -23.61
C LYS A 355 -8.40 -2.88 -23.26
N PHE A 356 -8.05 -4.03 -22.70
CA PHE A 356 -6.65 -4.36 -22.48
C PHE A 356 -5.98 -4.76 -23.80
N VAL A 357 -4.81 -4.18 -24.06
CA VAL A 357 -4.00 -4.47 -25.25
C VAL A 357 -2.85 -5.41 -24.88
N ARG A 358 -2.19 -5.14 -23.74
CA ARG A 358 -1.07 -5.94 -23.24
C ARG A 358 -0.99 -5.80 -21.73
N PHE A 359 -0.79 -6.91 -21.03
CA PHE A 359 -0.47 -6.89 -19.59
C PHE A 359 1.06 -6.89 -19.35
N PRO A 360 1.53 -6.33 -18.23
CA PRO A 360 2.95 -6.29 -17.85
C PRO A 360 3.46 -7.65 -17.35
N TYR A 361 4.78 -7.78 -17.15
CA TYR A 361 5.35 -8.97 -16.50
C TYR A 361 4.92 -9.09 -15.03
N LEU A 362 4.92 -7.96 -14.29
CA LEU A 362 4.39 -7.82 -12.93
C LEU A 362 3.12 -6.98 -12.95
N LEU A 363 2.00 -7.62 -12.61
CA LEU A 363 0.70 -6.97 -12.58
C LEU A 363 0.37 -6.44 -11.17
N THR A 364 0.17 -5.13 -11.07
CA THR A 364 -0.29 -4.49 -9.83
C THR A 364 -1.79 -4.19 -9.90
N LEU A 365 -2.57 -4.74 -8.96
CA LEU A 365 -3.99 -4.48 -8.84
C LEU A 365 -4.27 -3.67 -7.57
N GLN A 366 -4.83 -2.46 -7.73
CA GLN A 366 -5.17 -1.59 -6.61
C GLN A 366 -6.67 -1.70 -6.31
N LEU A 367 -7.02 -2.27 -5.16
CA LEU A 367 -8.42 -2.28 -4.71
C LEU A 367 -8.79 -0.91 -4.11
N LYS A 368 -9.65 -0.16 -4.79
CA LYS A 368 -10.17 1.13 -4.32
C LYS A 368 -11.18 0.92 -3.19
N ARG A 369 -10.64 0.72 -1.98
CA ARG A 369 -11.40 0.49 -0.73
C ARG A 369 -11.77 1.76 0.02
N PHE A 370 -11.57 2.92 -0.56
CA PHE A 370 -12.02 4.17 0.04
C PHE A 370 -13.04 4.82 -0.88
N ASP A 371 -14.16 5.19 -0.30
CA ASP A 371 -15.27 5.84 -1.02
C ASP A 371 -15.72 7.06 -0.23
N PHE A 372 -16.54 7.90 -0.86
CA PHE A 372 -17.14 9.06 -0.22
C PHE A 372 -18.62 8.79 0.02
N ASP A 373 -19.06 8.86 1.28
CA ASP A 373 -20.48 8.74 1.60
C ASP A 373 -21.15 10.11 1.47
N PRO A 374 -22.03 10.31 0.46
CA PRO A 374 -22.69 11.59 0.25
C PRO A 374 -23.67 11.95 1.36
N ALA A 375 -24.16 10.97 2.13
CA ALA A 375 -25.11 11.21 3.21
C ALA A 375 -24.43 11.75 4.47
N THR A 376 -23.27 11.20 4.83
CA THR A 376 -22.50 11.63 6.00
C THR A 376 -21.44 12.68 5.67
N MET A 377 -21.18 12.96 4.39
CA MET A 377 -20.13 13.87 3.91
C MET A 377 -18.73 13.50 4.42
N HIS A 378 -18.50 12.20 4.66
CA HIS A 378 -17.24 11.66 5.16
C HIS A 378 -16.68 10.57 4.24
N ARG A 379 -15.35 10.45 4.23
CA ARG A 379 -14.65 9.34 3.57
C ARG A 379 -14.87 8.07 4.38
N ILE A 380 -15.31 7.00 3.72
CA ILE A 380 -15.56 5.71 4.32
C ILE A 380 -14.60 4.65 3.78
N LYS A 381 -14.30 3.65 4.60
CA LYS A 381 -13.52 2.48 4.21
C LYS A 381 -14.46 1.31 3.88
N LEU A 382 -14.31 0.75 2.69
CA LEU A 382 -15.02 -0.41 2.20
C LEU A 382 -14.35 -1.69 2.72
N ASN A 383 -14.95 -2.24 3.79
CA ASN A 383 -14.51 -3.49 4.42
C ASN A 383 -15.20 -4.72 3.80
N ASP A 384 -15.91 -4.55 2.69
CA ASP A 384 -16.56 -5.65 1.96
C ASP A 384 -15.54 -6.71 1.53
N LYS A 385 -15.96 -7.98 1.63
CA LYS A 385 -15.13 -9.12 1.24
C LYS A 385 -14.96 -9.13 -0.29
N VAL A 386 -13.70 -9.16 -0.74
CA VAL A 386 -13.33 -9.38 -2.14
C VAL A 386 -12.35 -10.54 -2.16
N THR A 387 -12.63 -11.55 -2.98
CA THR A 387 -11.75 -12.71 -3.17
C THR A 387 -10.79 -12.48 -4.34
N PHE A 388 -9.62 -13.10 -4.28
CA PHE A 388 -8.61 -13.09 -5.35
C PHE A 388 -8.01 -14.49 -5.43
N PRO A 389 -7.77 -15.03 -6.64
CA PRO A 389 -7.25 -16.37 -6.81
C PRO A 389 -5.72 -16.41 -6.63
N ASP A 390 -5.18 -17.57 -6.31
CA ASP A 390 -3.72 -17.81 -6.33
C ASP A 390 -3.16 -17.76 -7.76
N VAL A 391 -3.98 -18.11 -8.75
CA VAL A 391 -3.65 -17.97 -10.17
C VAL A 391 -4.79 -17.28 -10.91
N LEU A 392 -4.48 -16.14 -11.53
CA LEU A 392 -5.40 -15.29 -12.26
C LEU A 392 -5.18 -15.44 -13.78
N ASP A 393 -6.22 -15.90 -14.48
CA ASP A 393 -6.24 -15.96 -15.96
C ASP A 393 -6.82 -14.66 -16.52
N LEU A 394 -6.00 -13.93 -17.28
CA LEU A 394 -6.38 -12.68 -17.92
C LEU A 394 -6.46 -12.77 -19.44
N ASN A 395 -6.27 -13.95 -20.02
CA ASN A 395 -6.26 -14.12 -21.48
C ASN A 395 -7.58 -13.68 -22.11
N GLN A 396 -8.71 -13.88 -21.41
CA GLN A 396 -10.04 -13.45 -21.88
C GLN A 396 -10.15 -11.93 -22.12
N PHE A 397 -9.31 -11.10 -21.51
CA PHE A 397 -9.39 -9.65 -21.60
C PHE A 397 -8.60 -9.05 -22.77
N VAL A 398 -7.73 -9.84 -23.42
CA VAL A 398 -6.89 -9.41 -24.55
C VAL A 398 -7.29 -10.08 -25.85
N ARG A 399 -8.11 -11.15 -25.80
CA ARG A 399 -8.57 -11.86 -27.01
C ARG A 399 -9.25 -10.90 -27.98
N SER A 400 -8.74 -10.90 -29.22
CA SER A 400 -9.25 -10.11 -30.31
C SER A 400 -10.65 -10.59 -30.72
N GLU A 401 -11.57 -9.64 -30.96
CA GLU A 401 -12.90 -9.90 -31.55
C GLU A 401 -12.83 -10.67 -32.90
N SER A 402 -11.66 -10.79 -33.53
CA SER A 402 -11.44 -11.53 -34.78
C SER A 402 -11.46 -13.06 -34.67
N GLU A 403 -11.58 -13.65 -33.48
CA GLU A 403 -11.62 -15.12 -33.30
C GLU A 403 -12.99 -15.67 -32.88
N THR A 404 -14.03 -14.84 -32.78
CA THR A 404 -15.38 -15.28 -32.34
C THR A 404 -16.45 -15.21 -33.43
N GLU A 405 -16.08 -15.04 -34.70
CA GLU A 405 -16.97 -15.30 -35.83
C GLU A 405 -16.58 -16.63 -36.48
N SER A 406 -16.93 -17.74 -35.82
CA SER A 406 -17.21 -18.97 -36.56
C SER A 406 -18.74 -19.02 -36.75
N PRO A 407 -19.24 -18.98 -38.00
CA PRO A 407 -20.66 -19.20 -38.24
C PRO A 407 -20.93 -20.69 -38.02
N SER A 408 -21.58 -21.04 -36.90
CA SER A 408 -22.23 -22.34 -36.80
C SER A 408 -23.54 -22.26 -37.58
N ASP A 409 -23.44 -22.35 -38.90
CA ASP A 409 -24.57 -22.67 -39.76
C ASP A 409 -24.99 -24.13 -39.47
N ASP A 410 -26.20 -24.22 -38.92
CA ASP A 410 -27.26 -25.16 -39.23
C ASP A 410 -27.03 -26.68 -39.31
N ALA A 411 -27.86 -27.33 -38.50
CA ALA A 411 -28.66 -28.51 -38.84
C ALA A 411 -27.92 -29.82 -39.15
N ASP A 412 -28.04 -30.76 -38.21
CA ASP A 412 -28.09 -32.16 -38.59
C ASP A 412 -29.31 -32.83 -37.95
N THR A 413 -30.34 -33.03 -38.78
CA THR A 413 -31.41 -34.00 -38.54
C THR A 413 -31.38 -34.98 -39.68
N THR A 414 -31.48 -36.27 -39.33
CA THR A 414 -31.73 -37.44 -40.20
C THR A 414 -30.52 -37.94 -40.97
N ASP A 415 -30.31 -39.21 -41.27
CA ASP A 415 -30.88 -40.51 -40.86
C ASP A 415 -30.20 -41.51 -41.82
N SER A 416 -29.71 -42.62 -41.26
CA SER A 416 -29.49 -43.93 -41.90
C SER A 416 -28.54 -44.10 -43.11
N GLY A 417 -27.57 -45.01 -42.91
CA GLY A 417 -27.50 -46.23 -43.74
C GLY A 417 -26.12 -46.67 -44.25
N SER A 418 -25.56 -47.73 -43.62
CA SER A 418 -24.92 -48.94 -44.23
C SER A 418 -23.82 -48.81 -45.31
N ALA A 419 -22.79 -49.63 -45.47
CA ALA A 419 -22.27 -50.87 -44.87
C ALA A 419 -21.01 -51.28 -45.70
N LEU A 420 -20.04 -51.93 -45.05
CA LEU A 420 -19.07 -52.93 -45.55
C LEU A 420 -17.79 -52.56 -46.36
N ASP A 421 -16.72 -53.17 -45.86
CA ASP A 421 -15.57 -53.86 -46.49
C ASP A 421 -14.22 -53.18 -46.83
N ASP A 422 -13.20 -53.78 -46.16
CA ASP A 422 -11.91 -54.30 -46.62
C ASP A 422 -10.61 -53.45 -46.74
N GLU A 423 -9.66 -53.85 -45.88
CA GLU A 423 -8.23 -54.19 -46.05
C GLU A 423 -7.35 -53.54 -47.14
N ALA A 424 -6.23 -53.01 -46.60
CA ALA A 424 -4.84 -53.25 -46.99
C ALA A 424 -4.19 -52.57 -48.22
N ALA A 425 -2.94 -52.19 -47.95
CA ALA A 425 -1.74 -52.26 -48.81
C ALA A 425 -1.16 -50.97 -49.42
N VAL A 426 -0.09 -50.50 -48.73
CA VAL A 426 1.29 -50.19 -49.17
C VAL A 426 1.61 -49.41 -50.47
N THR A 427 2.71 -48.65 -50.36
CA THR A 427 3.72 -48.25 -51.38
C THR A 427 3.40 -47.04 -52.27
N SER A 428 4.05 -45.88 -52.05
CA SER A 428 5.30 -45.39 -52.70
C SER A 428 5.08 -45.04 -54.19
N THR A 429 5.49 -43.91 -54.78
CA THR A 429 6.67 -43.04 -54.58
C THR A 429 6.64 -41.93 -55.65
N SER A 430 7.35 -40.82 -55.37
CA SER A 430 8.07 -39.93 -56.34
C SER A 430 7.22 -39.07 -57.30
N SER A 431 7.51 -37.80 -57.59
CA SER A 431 8.80 -37.11 -57.83
C SER A 431 8.52 -35.59 -57.69
N GLY A 432 9.30 -34.75 -56.99
CA GLY A 432 10.58 -34.14 -57.43
C GLY A 432 10.35 -32.91 -58.36
N PRO A 433 11.29 -31.94 -58.54
CA PRO A 433 12.55 -31.72 -57.82
C PRO A 433 12.93 -30.21 -57.60
N SER A 434 14.05 -29.98 -56.88
CA SER A 434 15.11 -28.94 -57.04
C SER A 434 14.74 -27.43 -57.12
N SER A 435 15.52 -26.43 -56.64
CA SER A 435 16.97 -26.28 -56.64
C SER A 435 17.41 -25.06 -55.78
N SER A 436 18.61 -25.17 -55.18
CA SER A 436 19.70 -24.17 -55.08
C SER A 436 19.40 -22.70 -54.68
N ARG A 437 19.89 -22.25 -53.52
CA ARG A 437 21.25 -21.69 -53.24
C ARG A 437 21.54 -20.32 -53.88
N GLN A 438 21.66 -19.28 -53.05
CA GLN A 438 22.90 -18.56 -52.67
C GLN A 438 22.50 -17.38 -51.76
N ALA A 439 22.96 -17.33 -50.50
CA ALA A 439 24.26 -16.81 -50.04
C ALA A 439 24.31 -15.26 -50.20
N ASN A 440 24.41 -14.45 -49.14
CA ASN A 440 25.48 -14.41 -48.15
C ASN A 440 25.00 -13.87 -46.78
N GLY A 441 25.44 -14.49 -45.67
CA GLY A 441 25.63 -13.81 -44.37
C GLY A 441 27.04 -13.18 -44.30
N PRO A 442 27.74 -13.17 -43.15
CA PRO A 442 27.29 -13.12 -41.74
C PRO A 442 28.20 -12.20 -40.86
N CYS A 443 27.88 -12.05 -39.57
CA CYS A 443 28.83 -12.04 -38.42
C CYS A 443 28.03 -11.82 -37.10
N GLU A 444 27.78 -12.87 -36.29
CA GLU A 444 28.64 -13.43 -35.21
C GLU A 444 28.64 -12.52 -33.97
N ASP A 445 27.92 -12.84 -32.89
CA ASP A 445 28.07 -13.97 -31.95
C ASP A 445 29.47 -14.04 -31.32
N MET A 446 29.54 -13.66 -30.05
CA MET A 446 30.69 -13.87 -29.17
C MET A 446 30.13 -14.24 -27.80
N GLY A 447 30.04 -15.54 -27.56
CA GLY A 447 30.04 -16.09 -26.21
C GLY A 447 31.41 -15.94 -25.58
N SER A 448 31.43 -15.66 -24.27
CA SER A 448 32.57 -15.96 -23.43
C SER A 448 32.06 -16.60 -22.15
N ASP A 449 32.41 -17.87 -21.99
CA ASP A 449 32.46 -18.56 -20.71
C ASP A 449 33.33 -17.75 -19.74
N ASP A 450 32.84 -17.52 -18.51
CA ASP A 450 33.73 -17.28 -17.37
C ASP A 450 33.17 -17.96 -16.12
N GLU A 451 34.07 -18.70 -15.47
CA GLU A 451 33.80 -19.66 -14.42
C GLU A 451 33.41 -18.98 -13.10
N GLY A 452 32.50 -19.64 -12.38
CA GLY A 452 32.02 -19.19 -11.09
C GLY A 452 33.11 -19.17 -10.01
N ILE A 453 32.90 -18.25 -9.05
CA ILE A 453 33.44 -18.38 -7.70
C ILE A 453 32.24 -18.68 -6.79
N ASP A 454 32.05 -19.97 -6.52
CA ASP A 454 31.17 -20.47 -5.47
C ASP A 454 31.88 -20.35 -4.12
N VAL A 455 31.27 -19.61 -3.20
CA VAL A 455 31.62 -19.66 -1.78
C VAL A 455 30.34 -19.71 -0.94
N GLY A 456 29.72 -20.88 -0.89
CA GLY A 456 29.46 -21.54 0.39
C GLY A 456 28.06 -21.43 1.01
N SER A 457 27.23 -22.43 0.67
CA SER A 457 26.38 -23.25 1.56
C SER A 457 25.26 -22.60 2.38
N GLY A 458 24.06 -22.62 1.79
CA GLY A 458 22.79 -22.81 2.49
C GLY A 458 21.91 -23.72 1.64
N SER A 459 21.50 -24.87 2.19
CA SER A 459 20.73 -25.91 1.49
C SER A 459 19.32 -25.42 1.10
N GLY A 460 19.20 -24.77 -0.06
CA GLY A 460 17.94 -24.38 -0.70
C GLY A 460 17.49 -25.43 -1.71
N SER A 461 16.30 -25.97 -1.51
CA SER A 461 15.73 -27.16 -2.13
C SER A 461 15.52 -27.11 -3.65
N ASN A 462 15.66 -28.28 -4.30
CA ASN A 462 15.20 -28.65 -5.66
C ASN A 462 13.72 -28.31 -6.00
N ALA A 463 12.97 -27.67 -5.11
CA ALA A 463 11.57 -27.30 -5.28
C ALA A 463 11.39 -26.08 -6.20
N ASP A 464 12.28 -25.09 -6.12
CA ASP A 464 12.11 -23.81 -6.84
C ASP A 464 12.32 -23.97 -8.35
N ALA A 465 13.28 -24.81 -8.76
CA ALA A 465 13.51 -25.15 -10.16
C ALA A 465 12.35 -25.99 -10.76
N ALA A 466 11.73 -26.85 -9.95
CA ALA A 466 10.60 -27.68 -10.38
C ALA A 466 9.28 -26.90 -10.50
N ALA A 467 9.06 -25.89 -9.65
CA ALA A 467 7.93 -24.98 -9.75
C ALA A 467 8.00 -24.15 -11.05
N ASN A 468 9.18 -23.63 -11.37
CA ASN A 468 9.40 -22.83 -12.58
C ASN A 468 9.18 -23.65 -13.88
N ALA A 469 9.61 -24.92 -13.90
CA ALA A 469 9.37 -25.83 -15.02
C ALA A 469 7.89 -26.25 -15.19
N ARG A 470 7.12 -26.36 -14.10
CA ARG A 470 5.67 -26.63 -14.14
C ARG A 470 4.90 -25.41 -14.65
N ASN A 471 5.31 -24.20 -14.26
CA ASN A 471 4.69 -22.94 -14.71
C ASN A 471 4.89 -22.71 -16.21
N LEU A 472 6.08 -23.03 -16.76
CA LEU A 472 6.34 -22.95 -18.20
C LEU A 472 5.47 -23.93 -19.02
N LYS A 473 5.19 -25.13 -18.49
CA LYS A 473 4.37 -26.14 -19.15
C LYS A 473 2.88 -25.80 -19.13
N ARG A 474 2.41 -25.10 -18.08
CA ARG A 474 1.01 -24.64 -17.95
C ARG A 474 0.68 -23.50 -18.93
N ASN A 475 1.65 -22.61 -19.20
CA ASN A 475 1.49 -21.48 -20.13
C ASN A 475 1.20 -21.88 -21.58
N VAL A 476 1.56 -23.10 -22.00
CA VAL A 476 1.33 -23.55 -23.38
C VAL A 476 -0.15 -23.82 -23.68
N ASP A 477 -0.92 -24.26 -22.67
CA ASP A 477 -2.33 -24.65 -22.86
C ASP A 477 -3.34 -23.53 -22.51
N THR A 478 -2.94 -22.52 -21.71
CA THR A 478 -3.86 -21.49 -21.19
C THR A 478 -3.62 -20.07 -21.73
N GLY A 479 -2.58 -19.85 -22.53
CA GLY A 479 -2.23 -18.54 -23.10
C GLY A 479 -1.26 -17.73 -22.24
N PRO A 480 -0.70 -16.62 -22.77
CA PRO A 480 0.44 -15.91 -22.17
C PRO A 480 0.11 -15.09 -20.91
N TYR A 481 -1.16 -14.80 -20.62
CA TYR A 481 -1.56 -13.91 -19.52
C TYR A 481 -2.08 -14.67 -18.29
N MET A 482 -1.25 -15.56 -17.77
CA MET A 482 -1.48 -16.27 -16.52
C MET A 482 -0.60 -15.67 -15.42
N TYR A 483 -1.22 -15.18 -14.34
CA TYR A 483 -0.52 -14.52 -13.24
C TYR A 483 -0.64 -15.34 -11.96
N GLU A 484 0.48 -15.59 -11.30
CA GLU A 484 0.51 -16.16 -9.95
C GLU A 484 0.50 -15.04 -8.92
N LEU A 485 -0.24 -15.22 -7.82
CA LEU A 485 -0.28 -14.27 -6.73
C LEU A 485 1.10 -14.18 -6.05
N PHE A 486 1.77 -13.07 -6.28
CA PHE A 486 3.14 -12.84 -5.79
C PHE A 486 3.21 -12.16 -4.42
N SER A 487 2.39 -11.12 -4.21
CA SER A 487 2.41 -10.31 -2.97
C SER A 487 1.04 -9.69 -2.69
N ILE A 488 0.74 -9.50 -1.40
CA ILE A 488 -0.42 -8.74 -0.94
C ILE A 488 0.10 -7.61 -0.06
N MET A 489 -0.09 -6.38 -0.53
CA MET A 489 0.31 -5.19 0.22
C MET A 489 -0.86 -4.70 1.06
N VAL A 490 -0.73 -4.82 2.39
CA VAL A 490 -1.71 -4.30 3.35
C VAL A 490 -0.97 -3.39 4.32
N HIS A 491 -1.42 -2.14 4.44
CA HIS A 491 -0.94 -1.25 5.48
C HIS A 491 -2.11 -0.67 6.26
N SER A 492 -1.93 -0.51 7.56
CA SER A 492 -2.87 0.17 8.44
C SER A 492 -2.65 1.69 8.34
N GLY A 493 -2.97 2.26 7.17
CA GLY A 493 -3.05 3.70 6.97
C GLY A 493 -4.49 4.14 6.75
N SER A 494 -4.95 5.05 7.61
CA SER A 494 -6.23 5.78 7.63
C SER A 494 -7.47 4.96 7.94
#